data_AF-A0ABD5K524-F1
#
_entry.id   AF-A0ABD5K524-F1
#
_cell.length_a   1.000
_cell.length_b   1.000
_cell.length_c   1.000
_cell.angle_alpha   90.00
_cell.angle_beta   90.00
_cell.angle_gamma   90.00
#
_symmetry.space_group_name_H-M   'P 1'
#
loop_
_entity.id
_entity.type
_entity.pdbx_description
1 polymer ?
#
loop_
_entity_poly.entity_id
_entity_poly.type
_entity_poly.pdbx_seq_one_letter_code
_entity_poly.pdbx_strand_id
1 'polypeptide(L)'
;MDMYFWLPTISTSFIVISAVLVGIGWVLIIRGKREAHQSAMVAGAIAALIFFVIYMSRTVFVGNTAWGGDPDLEIFYRIFLIFHIILATVAAIFGISTLVLGFKKKFGTHRRWGKFTSMIWFGSALTGVVVYVLLYLLYPGGHTRPVWEVILGV
;
A
#
# COMPACT_ATOMS: atom_id res chain seq x y z
N MET A 1 -2.84 9.87 -21.97
CA MET A 1 -2.29 9.57 -20.63
C MET A 1 -0.85 9.18 -20.79
N ASP A 2 0.04 9.79 -20.01
CA ASP A 2 1.49 9.64 -20.10
C ASP A 2 2.04 8.68 -19.02
N MET A 3 3.36 8.45 -19.04
CA MET A 3 4.04 7.56 -18.10
C MET A 3 3.81 7.96 -16.63
N TYR A 4 3.63 9.27 -16.36
CA TYR A 4 3.39 9.82 -15.03
C TYR A 4 2.06 9.39 -14.43
N PHE A 5 1.07 9.10 -15.29
CA PHE A 5 -0.21 8.51 -14.90
C PHE A 5 -0.17 6.98 -14.86
N TRP A 6 0.43 6.33 -15.87
CA TRP A 6 0.41 4.87 -15.98
C TRP A 6 1.19 4.15 -14.87
N LEU A 7 2.37 4.64 -14.47
CA LEU A 7 3.17 3.99 -13.43
C LEU A 7 2.44 3.96 -12.07
N PRO A 8 1.89 5.08 -11.55
CA PRO A 8 1.06 5.06 -10.34
C PRO A 8 -0.17 4.18 -10.49
N THR A 9 -0.86 4.22 -11.62
CA THR A 9 -2.05 3.38 -11.86
C THR A 9 -1.72 1.90 -11.74
N ILE A 10 -0.64 1.46 -12.40
CA ILE A 10 -0.20 0.07 -12.37
C ILE A 10 0.24 -0.30 -10.94
N SER A 11 1.07 0.53 -10.30
CA SER A 11 1.50 0.33 -8.93
C SER A 11 0.29 0.19 -7.98
N THR A 12 -0.63 1.15 -7.97
CA THR A 12 -1.85 1.13 -7.16
C THR A 12 -2.72 -0.09 -7.44
N SER A 13 -2.82 -0.55 -8.68
CA SER A 13 -3.58 -1.76 -8.99
C SER A 13 -2.98 -3.02 -8.33
N PHE A 14 -1.65 -3.13 -8.24
CA PHE A 14 -0.99 -4.25 -7.56
C PHE A 14 -1.23 -4.28 -6.05
N ILE A 15 -1.25 -3.13 -5.36
CA ILE A 15 -1.57 -3.13 -3.91
C ILE A 15 -3.07 -3.41 -3.67
N VAL A 16 -3.95 -3.02 -4.58
CA VAL A 16 -5.37 -3.40 -4.55
C VAL A 16 -5.53 -4.90 -4.75
N ILE A 17 -4.85 -5.49 -5.74
CA ILE A 17 -4.82 -6.94 -5.96
C ILE A 17 -4.31 -7.65 -4.71
N SER A 18 -3.24 -7.15 -4.09
CA SER A 18 -2.72 -7.68 -2.83
C SER A 18 -3.77 -7.67 -1.73
N ALA A 19 -4.46 -6.54 -1.52
CA ALA A 19 -5.53 -6.42 -0.53
C ALA A 19 -6.67 -7.42 -0.80
N VAL A 20 -7.10 -7.56 -2.05
CA VAL A 20 -8.14 -8.54 -2.43
C VAL A 20 -7.69 -9.97 -2.11
N LEU A 21 -6.44 -10.34 -2.44
CA LEU A 21 -5.88 -11.65 -2.12
C LEU A 21 -5.78 -11.89 -0.60
N VAL A 22 -5.45 -10.86 0.18
CA VAL A 22 -5.51 -10.91 1.65
C VAL A 22 -6.93 -11.17 2.14
N GLY A 23 -7.93 -10.51 1.55
CA GLY A 23 -9.35 -10.75 1.86
C GLY A 23 -9.80 -12.16 1.52
N ILE A 24 -9.42 -12.67 0.35
CA ILE A 24 -9.68 -14.07 -0.05
C ILE A 24 -9.02 -15.03 0.95
N GLY A 25 -7.76 -14.80 1.30
CA GLY A 25 -7.05 -15.64 2.27
C GLY A 25 -7.69 -15.61 3.66
N TRP A 26 -8.27 -14.48 4.07
CA TRP A 26 -9.04 -14.39 5.31
C TRP A 26 -10.28 -15.30 5.29
N VAL A 27 -11.04 -15.27 4.20
CA VAL A 27 -12.21 -16.15 4.02
C VAL A 27 -11.79 -17.62 3.98
N LEU A 28 -10.68 -17.94 3.31
CA LEU A 28 -10.16 -19.31 3.21
C LEU A 28 -9.75 -19.88 4.57
N ILE A 29 -9.09 -19.09 5.43
CA ILE A 29 -8.67 -19.58 6.74
C ILE A 29 -9.85 -19.78 7.70
N ILE A 30 -10.88 -18.92 7.62
CA ILE A 30 -12.13 -19.10 8.37
C ILE A 30 -12.81 -20.41 7.96
N ARG A 31 -12.76 -20.76 6.67
CA ARG A 31 -13.29 -22.03 6.13
C ARG A 31 -12.37 -23.23 6.35
N GLY A 32 -11.28 -23.08 7.12
CA GLY A 32 -10.33 -24.16 7.41
C GLY A 32 -9.42 -24.56 6.25
N LYS A 33 -9.47 -23.88 5.10
CA LYS A 33 -8.67 -24.19 3.90
C LYS A 33 -7.25 -23.62 4.02
N ARG A 34 -6.41 -24.25 4.84
CA ARG A 34 -5.07 -23.75 5.21
C ARG A 34 -4.10 -23.62 4.02
N GLU A 35 -4.03 -24.61 3.15
CA GLU A 35 -3.14 -24.58 1.99
C GLU A 35 -3.53 -23.44 1.04
N ALA A 36 -4.82 -23.34 0.70
CA ALA A 36 -5.33 -22.25 -0.13
C ALA A 36 -5.12 -20.88 0.52
N HIS A 37 -5.29 -20.75 1.84
CA HIS A 37 -4.94 -19.53 2.57
C HIS A 37 -3.46 -19.16 2.38
N GLN A 38 -2.55 -20.12 2.57
CA GLN A 38 -1.11 -19.88 2.38
C GLN A 38 -0.79 -19.44 0.95
N SER A 39 -1.35 -20.11 -0.06
CA SER A 39 -1.18 -19.71 -1.47
C SER A 39 -1.68 -18.28 -1.71
N ALA A 40 -2.85 -17.92 -1.17
CA ALA A 40 -3.39 -16.56 -1.29
C ALA A 40 -2.51 -15.51 -0.58
N MET A 41 -1.97 -15.82 0.62
CA MET A 41 -1.06 -14.91 1.33
C MET A 41 0.24 -14.69 0.56
N VAL A 42 0.82 -15.75 -0.02
CA VAL A 42 2.05 -15.65 -0.82
C VAL A 42 1.82 -14.85 -2.10
N ALA A 43 0.73 -15.14 -2.82
CA ALA A 43 0.36 -14.36 -4.01
C ALA A 43 0.12 -12.88 -3.67
N GLY A 44 -0.56 -12.60 -2.55
CA GLY A 44 -0.76 -11.24 -2.04
C GLY A 44 0.56 -10.54 -1.70
N ALA A 45 1.51 -11.25 -1.10
CA ALA A 45 2.83 -10.74 -0.78
C ALA A 45 3.66 -10.42 -2.04
N ILE A 46 3.58 -11.28 -3.08
CA ILE A 46 4.22 -11.03 -4.37
C ILE A 46 3.63 -9.79 -5.04
N ALA A 47 2.30 -9.65 -5.06
CA ALA A 47 1.65 -8.45 -5.60
C ALA A 47 2.07 -7.18 -4.84
N ALA A 48 2.17 -7.24 -3.51
CA ALA A 48 2.67 -6.12 -2.70
C ALA A 48 4.13 -5.77 -2.99
N LEU A 49 4.97 -6.77 -3.22
CA LEU A 49 6.37 -6.58 -3.60
C LEU A 49 6.48 -5.90 -4.97
N ILE A 50 5.68 -6.32 -5.95
CA ILE A 50 5.63 -5.68 -7.28
C ILE A 50 5.19 -4.21 -7.15
N PHE A 51 4.14 -3.93 -6.38
CA PHE A 51 3.74 -2.57 -6.04
C PHE A 51 4.92 -1.76 -5.50
N PHE A 52 5.62 -2.28 -4.49
CA PHE A 52 6.72 -1.59 -3.82
C PHE A 52 7.89 -1.33 -4.77
N VAL A 53 8.28 -2.31 -5.60
CA VAL A 53 9.35 -2.14 -6.58
C VAL A 53 9.01 -1.05 -7.59
N ILE A 54 7.80 -1.04 -8.14
CA ILE A 54 7.36 -0.01 -9.09
C ILE A 54 7.34 1.37 -8.40
N TYR A 55 6.73 1.46 -7.22
CA TYR A 55 6.63 2.69 -6.45
C TYR A 55 8.02 3.27 -6.14
N MET A 56 8.91 2.46 -5.56
CA MET A 56 10.27 2.89 -5.21
C MET A 56 11.08 3.29 -6.43
N SER A 57 10.98 2.54 -7.53
CA SER A 57 11.68 2.88 -8.77
C SER A 57 11.22 4.24 -9.28
N ARG A 58 9.91 4.50 -9.29
CA ARG A 58 9.38 5.82 -9.67
C ARG A 58 9.89 6.92 -8.73
N THR A 59 9.83 6.71 -7.41
CA THR A 59 10.26 7.70 -6.43
C THR A 59 11.75 8.04 -6.58
N VAL A 60 12.61 7.07 -6.86
CA VAL A 60 14.06 7.28 -7.00
C VAL A 60 14.43 7.92 -8.35
N PHE A 61 13.85 7.46 -9.45
CA PHE A 61 14.28 7.88 -10.80
C PHE A 61 13.46 9.02 -11.41
N VAL A 62 12.21 9.20 -10.99
CA VAL A 62 11.25 10.13 -11.59
C VAL A 62 10.73 11.17 -10.58
N GLY A 63 10.71 10.82 -9.29
CA GLY A 63 10.16 11.64 -8.22
C GLY A 63 8.68 11.37 -7.93
N ASN A 64 8.08 12.15 -7.03
CA ASN A 64 6.71 12.03 -6.55
C ASN A 64 5.83 13.15 -7.11
N THR A 65 4.56 12.87 -7.37
CA THR A 65 3.62 13.88 -7.87
C THR A 65 3.34 14.91 -6.78
N ALA A 66 3.50 16.20 -7.09
CA ALA A 66 3.15 17.29 -6.18
C ALA A 66 1.63 17.51 -6.13
N TRP A 67 1.16 18.17 -5.07
CA TRP A 67 -0.24 18.58 -4.96
C TRP A 67 -0.61 19.55 -6.10
N GLY A 68 -1.70 19.26 -6.82
CA GLY A 68 -2.20 20.09 -7.92
C GLY A 68 -3.51 20.82 -7.61
N GLY A 69 -3.99 20.75 -6.36
CA GLY A 69 -5.26 21.34 -5.93
C GLY A 69 -5.09 22.74 -5.36
N ASP A 70 -6.15 23.22 -4.70
CA ASP A 70 -6.14 24.49 -3.98
C ASP A 70 -5.01 24.52 -2.93
N PRO A 71 -4.17 25.58 -2.88
CA PRO A 71 -3.13 25.74 -1.86
C PRO A 71 -3.66 25.65 -0.42
N ASP A 72 -4.87 26.12 -0.15
CA ASP A 72 -5.46 26.07 1.20
C ASP A 72 -5.75 24.63 1.65
N LEU A 73 -5.90 23.70 0.69
CA LEU A 73 -6.12 22.27 0.95
C LEU A 73 -4.83 21.45 1.04
N GLU A 74 -3.68 22.02 0.64
CA GLU A 74 -2.41 21.30 0.58
C GLU A 74 -1.97 20.77 1.95
N ILE A 75 -2.17 21.56 3.01
CA ILE A 75 -1.80 21.15 4.37
C ILE A 75 -2.58 19.91 4.84
N PHE A 76 -3.88 19.84 4.53
CA PHE A 76 -4.71 18.69 4.88
C PHE A 76 -4.29 17.44 4.11
N TYR A 77 -3.99 17.60 2.82
CA TYR A 77 -3.45 16.53 1.99
C TYR A 77 -2.11 16.03 2.55
N ARG A 78 -1.19 16.92 2.93
CA ARG A 78 0.11 16.55 3.49
C ARG A 78 0.01 15.81 4.81
N ILE A 79 -0.86 16.26 5.73
CA ILE A 79 -1.15 15.55 6.98
C ILE A 79 -1.66 14.13 6.67
N PHE A 80 -2.60 14.01 5.74
CA PHE A 80 -3.13 12.71 5.31
C PHE A 80 -2.06 11.82 4.66
N LEU A 81 -1.17 12.41 3.85
CA LEU A 81 -0.08 11.69 3.21
C LEU A 81 0.91 11.14 4.24
N ILE A 82 1.30 11.95 5.24
CA ILE A 82 2.17 11.50 6.34
C ILE A 82 1.50 10.36 7.11
N PHE A 83 0.21 10.49 7.43
CA PHE A 83 -0.56 9.43 8.06
C PHE A 83 -0.54 8.13 7.23
N HIS A 84 -0.78 8.22 5.92
CA HIS A 84 -0.73 7.07 5.02
C HIS A 84 0.66 6.43 5.00
N ILE A 85 1.74 7.21 4.91
CA ILE A 85 3.12 6.69 4.87
C ILE A 85 3.45 5.93 6.17
N ILE A 86 3.09 6.49 7.33
CA ILE A 86 3.29 5.82 8.62
C ILE A 86 2.49 4.51 8.65
N LEU A 87 1.21 4.57 8.27
CA LEU A 87 0.34 3.39 8.26
C LEU A 87 0.86 2.30 7.32
N ALA A 88 1.33 2.65 6.13
CA ALA A 88 1.91 1.73 5.15
C ALA A 88 3.22 1.10 5.63
N THR A 89 4.07 1.89 6.29
CA THR A 89 5.31 1.39 6.89
C THR A 89 5.01 0.37 7.99
N VAL A 90 4.07 0.68 8.87
CA VAL A 90 3.61 -0.24 9.91
C VAL A 90 2.99 -1.51 9.28
N ALA A 91 2.14 -1.35 8.26
CA ALA A 91 1.55 -2.48 7.53
C ALA A 91 2.63 -3.41 6.96
N ALA A 92 3.68 -2.88 6.34
CA ALA A 92 4.78 -3.65 5.79
C ALA A 92 5.53 -4.46 6.88
N ILE A 93 5.87 -3.82 8.01
CA ILE A 93 6.55 -4.48 9.13
C ILE A 93 5.71 -5.65 9.68
N PHE A 94 4.42 -5.41 9.92
CA PHE A 94 3.50 -6.43 10.42
C PHE A 94 3.22 -7.52 9.38
N GLY A 95 3.14 -7.16 8.09
CA GLY A 95 2.99 -8.09 6.96
C GLY A 95 4.14 -9.10 6.91
N ILE A 96 5.38 -8.60 6.87
CA ILE A 96 6.59 -9.45 6.87
C ILE A 96 6.63 -10.31 8.14
N SER A 97 6.38 -9.72 9.31
CA SER A 97 6.42 -10.45 10.59
C SER A 97 5.42 -11.61 10.62
N THR A 98 4.19 -11.40 10.14
CA THR A 98 3.18 -12.47 10.11
C THR A 98 3.45 -13.55 9.07
N LEU A 99 4.03 -13.20 7.92
CA LEU A 99 4.52 -14.18 6.94
C LEU A 99 5.60 -15.07 7.55
N VAL A 100 6.59 -14.47 8.22
CA VAL A 100 7.66 -15.21 8.93
C VAL A 100 7.07 -16.15 9.99
N LEU A 101 6.08 -15.71 10.76
CA LEU A 101 5.40 -16.57 11.73
C LEU A 101 4.67 -17.75 11.06
N GLY A 102 4.07 -17.51 9.89
CA GLY A 102 3.43 -18.54 9.07
C GLY A 102 4.43 -19.59 8.59
N PHE A 103 5.56 -19.16 8.00
CA PHE A 103 6.62 -20.07 7.54
C PHE A 103 7.30 -20.82 8.68
N LYS A 104 7.47 -20.20 9.85
CA LYS A 104 7.98 -20.85 11.07
C LYS A 104 6.95 -21.76 11.76
N LYS A 105 5.76 -21.95 11.18
CA LYS A 105 4.66 -22.76 11.73
C LYS A 105 4.23 -22.35 13.15
N LYS A 106 4.46 -21.10 13.56
CA LYS A 106 4.06 -20.55 14.86
C LYS A 106 2.59 -20.09 14.81
N PHE A 107 1.68 -21.02 14.55
CA PHE A 107 0.29 -20.71 14.19
C PHE A 107 -0.51 -20.00 15.29
N GLY A 108 -0.23 -20.28 16.57
CA GLY A 108 -0.88 -19.57 17.69
C GLY A 108 -0.59 -18.07 17.65
N THR A 109 0.69 -17.71 17.53
CA THR A 109 1.14 -16.31 17.42
C THR A 109 0.70 -15.69 16.09
N HIS A 110 0.81 -16.43 14.99
CA HIS A 110 0.34 -15.98 13.67
C HIS A 110 -1.16 -15.64 13.69
N ARG A 111 -2.01 -16.46 14.32
CA ARG A 111 -3.47 -16.18 14.41
C ARG A 111 -3.77 -14.94 15.24
N ARG A 112 -3.01 -14.69 16.32
CA ARG A 112 -3.20 -13.50 17.17
C ARG A 112 -2.85 -12.23 16.39
N TRP A 113 -1.65 -12.19 15.80
CA TRP A 113 -1.16 -11.01 15.09
C TRP A 113 -1.77 -10.84 13.71
N GLY A 114 -2.11 -11.93 13.02
CA GLY A 114 -2.71 -11.91 11.68
C GLY A 114 -3.98 -11.06 11.61
N LYS A 115 -4.82 -11.05 12.65
CA LYS A 115 -6.00 -10.15 12.73
C LYS A 115 -5.62 -8.68 12.69
N PHE A 116 -4.67 -8.29 13.53
CA PHE A 116 -4.20 -6.91 13.59
C PHE A 116 -3.48 -6.52 12.30
N THR A 117 -2.61 -7.39 11.80
CA THR A 117 -1.90 -7.17 10.53
C THR A 117 -2.89 -6.97 9.38
N SER A 118 -3.90 -7.83 9.23
CA SER A 118 -4.89 -7.68 8.16
C SER A 118 -5.67 -6.38 8.29
N MET A 119 -6.07 -5.97 9.50
CA MET A 119 -6.77 -4.69 9.71
C MET A 119 -5.93 -3.49 9.27
N ILE A 120 -4.66 -3.45 9.69
CA ILE A 120 -3.71 -2.39 9.29
C ILE A 120 -3.47 -2.43 7.78
N TRP A 121 -3.32 -3.62 7.20
CA TRP A 121 -3.10 -3.81 5.77
C TRP A 121 -4.23 -3.25 4.91
N PHE A 122 -5.49 -3.56 5.26
CA PHE A 122 -6.65 -3.01 4.57
C PHE A 122 -6.77 -1.50 4.72
N GLY A 123 -6.51 -0.97 5.92
CA GLY A 123 -6.50 0.48 6.15
C GLY A 123 -5.43 1.19 5.32
N SER A 124 -4.22 0.62 5.25
CA SER A 124 -3.13 1.14 4.43
C SER A 124 -3.47 1.10 2.94
N ALA A 125 -4.00 -0.02 2.44
CA ALA A 125 -4.35 -0.15 1.03
C ALA A 125 -5.45 0.83 0.63
N LEU A 126 -6.49 0.97 1.47
CA LEU A 126 -7.57 1.93 1.25
C LEU A 126 -7.06 3.37 1.20
N THR A 127 -6.25 3.77 2.18
CA THR A 127 -5.67 5.12 2.21
C THR A 127 -4.73 5.38 1.03
N GLY A 128 -4.01 4.36 0.55
CA GLY A 128 -3.18 4.46 -0.66
C GLY A 128 -4.01 4.67 -1.93
N VAL A 129 -5.16 4.02 -2.04
CA VAL A 129 -6.13 4.30 -3.13
C VAL A 129 -6.64 5.74 -3.04
N VAL A 130 -6.93 6.24 -1.85
CA VAL A 130 -7.34 7.64 -1.66
C VAL A 130 -6.23 8.61 -2.07
N VAL A 131 -4.96 8.35 -1.72
CA VAL A 131 -3.81 9.15 -2.21
C VAL A 131 -3.78 9.18 -3.74
N TYR A 132 -3.96 8.02 -4.38
CA TYR A 132 -4.02 7.95 -5.85
C TYR A 132 -5.18 8.77 -6.43
N VAL A 133 -6.38 8.63 -5.88
CA VAL A 133 -7.56 9.37 -6.36
C VAL A 133 -7.34 10.88 -6.22
N LEU A 134 -6.82 11.33 -5.08
CA LEU A 134 -6.54 12.74 -4.84
C LEU A 134 -5.51 13.29 -5.84
N LEU A 135 -4.39 12.60 -6.03
CA LEU A 135 -3.29 13.11 -6.86
C LEU A 135 -3.45 12.94 -8.36
N TYR A 136 -4.28 12.01 -8.84
CA TYR A 136 -4.35 11.66 -10.26
C TYR A 136 -5.75 11.80 -10.88
N LEU A 137 -6.81 11.87 -10.07
CA LEU A 137 -8.19 12.00 -10.58
C LEU A 137 -8.84 13.32 -10.18
N LEU A 138 -8.70 13.75 -8.92
CA LEU A 138 -9.36 14.96 -8.42
C LEU A 138 -8.50 16.21 -8.52
N TYR A 139 -7.23 16.12 -8.13
CA TYR A 139 -6.29 17.24 -8.09
C TYR A 139 -4.98 16.87 -8.81
N PRO A 140 -5.02 16.60 -10.13
CA PRO A 140 -3.85 16.17 -10.89
C PRO A 140 -2.72 17.18 -10.84
N GLY A 141 -1.60 16.80 -10.20
CA GLY A 141 -0.39 17.60 -10.14
C GLY A 141 0.43 17.54 -11.44
N GLY A 142 1.00 18.69 -11.86
CA GLY A 142 1.69 18.81 -13.14
C GLY A 142 3.14 18.30 -13.18
N HIS A 143 3.97 18.64 -12.18
CA HIS A 143 5.40 18.28 -12.17
C HIS A 143 5.74 17.36 -10.99
N THR A 144 6.56 16.34 -11.24
CA THR A 144 7.13 15.52 -10.17
C THR A 144 8.20 16.31 -9.44
N ARG A 145 8.21 16.19 -8.11
CA ARG A 145 9.22 16.76 -7.22
C ARG A 145 9.91 15.65 -6.46
N PRO A 146 11.13 15.88 -5.95
CA PRO A 146 11.74 14.97 -5.01
C PRO A 146 10.85 14.66 -3.81
N VAL A 147 10.93 13.44 -3.28
CA VAL A 147 9.98 12.96 -2.27
C VAL A 147 10.01 13.79 -0.97
N TRP A 148 11.18 14.32 -0.61
CA TRP A 148 11.33 15.15 0.59
C TRP A 148 10.62 16.50 0.44
N GLU A 149 10.63 17.11 -0.75
CA GLU A 149 9.90 18.36 -1.03
C GLU A 149 8.39 18.14 -0.94
N VAL A 150 7.88 17.03 -1.50
CA VAL A 150 6.45 16.71 -1.44
C VAL A 150 5.99 16.46 0.01
N ILE A 151 6.82 15.81 0.83
CA ILE A 151 6.49 15.54 2.22
C ILE A 151 6.60 16.82 3.07
N LEU A 152 7.67 17.58 2.92
CA LEU A 152 7.98 18.75 3.75
C LEU A 152 7.32 20.04 3.29
N GLY A 153 6.81 20.09 2.06
CA GLY A 153 6.18 21.28 1.47
C GLY A 153 7.19 22.42 1.28
N VAL A 154 8.43 22.08 0.93
CA VAL A 154 9.53 23.02 0.66
C VAL A 154 9.87 23.07 -0.82
#